data_AF-A0A968FU48-F1
#
_entry.id   AF-A0A968FU48-F1
#
_cell.length_a   1.000
_cell.length_b   1.000
_cell.length_c   1.000
_cell.angle_alpha   90.00
_cell.angle_beta   90.00
_cell.angle_gamma   90.00
#
_symmetry.space_group_name_H-M   'P 1'
#
loop_
_entity.id
_entity.type
_entity.pdbx_description
1 polymer ?
#
loop_
_entity_poly.entity_id
_entity_poly.type
_entity_poly.pdbx_seq_one_letter_code
_entity_poly.pdbx_strand_id
1 'polypeptide(L)' 'YTATQEIRKREKKIQAEETPIIALTAHALKEDMHKCFEAGCTAYVAKPLKKDKLLET' A
#
# COMPACT_ATOMS: atom_id res chain seq x y z
N TYR A 1 4.26 -9.26 0.71
CA TYR A 1 3.16 -8.46 0.13
C TYR A 1 2.65 -9.07 -1.16
N THR A 2 2.20 -10.34 -1.12
CA THR A 2 1.82 -11.09 -2.33
C THR A 2 0.57 -10.51 -3.00
N ALA A 3 -0.43 -10.09 -2.23
CA ALA A 3 -1.66 -9.52 -2.76
C ALA A 3 -1.41 -8.26 -3.60
N THR A 4 -0.60 -7.31 -3.10
CA THR A 4 -0.20 -6.09 -3.82
C THR A 4 0.47 -6.43 -5.16
N GLN A 5 1.40 -7.38 -5.15
CA GLN A 5 2.11 -7.79 -6.36
C GLN A 5 1.17 -8.40 -7.40
N GLU A 6 0.19 -9.21 -6.99
CA GLU A 6 -0.80 -9.78 -7.92
C GLU A 6 -1.78 -8.74 -8.47
N ILE A 7 -2.17 -7.74 -7.65
CA ILE A 7 -2.97 -6.60 -8.14
C ILE A 7 -2.20 -5.84 -9.23
N ARG A 8 -0.93 -5.48 -8.97
CA ARG A 8 -0.09 -4.76 -9.96
C ARG A 8 0.14 -5.57 -11.23
N LYS A 9 0.37 -6.89 -11.12
CA LYS A 9 0.47 -7.78 -12.29
C LYS A 9 -0.82 -7.77 -13.12
N ARG A 10 -1.98 -7.83 -12.46
CA ARG A 10 -3.28 -7.81 -13.13
C ARG A 10 -3.52 -6.48 -13.83
N GLU A 11 -3.28 -5.35 -13.17
CA GLU A 11 -3.40 -4.00 -13.74
C GLU A 11 -2.53 -3.84 -14.98
N LYS A 12 -1.26 -4.25 -14.90
CA LYS A 12 -0.34 -4.24 -16.05
C LYS A 12 -0.82 -5.13 -17.19
N LYS A 13 -1.39 -6.30 -16.90
CA LYS A 13 -1.90 -7.24 -17.91
C LYS A 13 -3.09 -6.69 -18.68
N ILE A 14 -3.98 -5.94 -18.01
CA ILE A 14 -5.19 -5.38 -18.63
C ILE A 14 -5.01 -3.91 -19.06
N GLN A 15 -3.81 -3.35 -18.90
CA GLN A 15 -3.51 -1.93 -19.12
C GLN A 15 -4.47 -0.98 -18.37
N ALA A 16 -4.85 -1.36 -17.15
CA ALA A 16 -5.62 -0.48 -16.28
C ALA A 16 -4.72 0.54 -15.59
N GLU A 17 -5.32 1.65 -15.17
CA GLU A 17 -4.70 2.58 -14.24
C GLU A 17 -4.39 1.90 -12.91
N GLU A 18 -3.34 2.37 -12.25
CA GLU A 18 -2.92 1.85 -10.95
C GLU A 18 -3.92 2.23 -9.86
N THR A 19 -4.53 1.23 -9.23
CA THR A 19 -5.39 1.46 -8.07
C THR A 19 -4.53 1.93 -6.88
N PRO A 20 -4.96 2.94 -6.11
CA PRO A 20 -4.29 3.32 -4.88
C PRO A 20 -4.31 2.18 -3.85
N ILE A 21 -3.14 1.77 -3.35
CA ILE A 21 -3.01 0.72 -2.35
C ILE A 21 -2.34 1.28 -1.10
N ILE A 22 -3.07 1.33 0.02
CA ILE A 22 -2.55 1.82 1.30
C ILE A 22 -2.27 0.61 2.22
N ALA A 23 -1.02 0.42 2.61
CA ALA A 23 -0.64 -0.61 3.56
C ALA A 23 -0.92 -0.16 5.00
N LEU A 24 -1.83 -0.85 5.69
CA LEU A 24 -2.13 -0.63 7.11
C LEU A 24 -1.43 -1.68 7.98
N THR A 25 -0.54 -1.25 8.86
CA THR A 25 0.21 -2.16 9.75
C THR A 25 -0.10 -1.94 11.23
N ALA A 26 0.02 -2.99 12.04
CA ALA A 26 0.01 -2.90 13.50
C ALA A 26 1.34 -2.37 14.08
N HIS A 27 2.46 -2.54 13.37
CA HIS A 27 3.79 -2.15 13.83
C HIS A 27 4.51 -1.30 12.77
N ALA A 28 5.01 -0.13 13.19
CA ALA A 28 5.65 0.86 12.33
C ALA A 28 7.15 0.57 12.12
N LEU A 29 7.50 -0.63 11.63
CA LEU A 29 8.90 -0.95 11.33
C LEU A 29 9.29 -0.34 9.97
N LYS A 30 10.45 0.32 9.92
CA LYS A 30 10.98 0.91 8.67
C LYS A 30 11.10 -0.13 7.56
N GLU A 31 11.49 -1.36 7.89
CA GLU A 31 11.58 -2.44 6.91
C GLU A 31 10.25 -2.79 6.27
N ASP A 32 9.15 -2.77 7.05
CA ASP A 32 7.81 -3.06 6.51
C ASP A 32 7.36 -1.97 5.56
N MET A 33 7.72 -0.72 5.85
CA MET A 33 7.51 0.40 4.94
C MET A 33 8.26 0.19 3.62
N HIS A 34 9.54 -0.15 3.65
CA HIS A 34 10.31 -0.43 2.43
C HIS A 34 9.72 -1.61 1.63
N LYS A 35 9.47 -2.74 2.31
CA LYS A 35 8.91 -3.95 1.68
C LYS A 35 7.52 -3.70 1.06
N CYS A 36 6.70 -2.81 1.62
CA CYS A 36 5.39 -2.51 1.05
C CYS A 36 5.49 -1.62 -0.21
N PHE A 37 6.38 -0.63 -0.22
CA PHE A 37 6.60 0.22 -1.39
C PHE A 37 7.22 -0.58 -2.55
N GLU A 38 8.21 -1.43 -2.27
CA GLU A 38 8.79 -2.34 -3.28
C GLU A 38 7.76 -3.29 -3.88
N ALA A 39 6.74 -3.68 -3.11
CA ALA A 39 5.65 -4.50 -3.59
C ALA A 39 4.61 -3.74 -4.43
N GLY A 40 4.67 -2.41 -4.46
CA GLY A 40 3.78 -1.55 -5.24
C GLY A 40 2.68 -0.85 -4.44
N CYS A 41 2.79 -0.73 -3.11
CA CYS A 41 1.87 0.11 -2.33
C CYS A 41 2.08 1.60 -2.65
N THR A 42 1.00 2.36 -2.66
CA THR A 42 0.98 3.83 -2.85
C THR A 42 1.30 4.57 -1.56
N ALA A 43 0.80 4.05 -0.43
CA ALA A 43 1.01 4.66 0.87
C ALA A 43 1.18 3.61 1.98
N TYR A 44 1.70 4.06 3.12
CA TYR A 44 1.93 3.26 4.30
C TYR A 44 1.41 3.98 5.54
N VAL A 45 0.60 3.30 6.35
CA VAL A 45 0.05 3.87 7.58
C VAL A 45 0.16 2.87 8.72
N ALA A 46 0.66 3.33 9.86
CA ALA A 46 0.70 2.55 11.09
C ALA A 46 -0.51 2.81 11.98
N LYS A 47 -0.96 1.79 12.71
CA LYS A 47 -1.95 1.93 13.77
C LYS A 47 -1.37 2.73 14.95
N PRO A 48 -2.22 3.48 15.69
CA PRO A 48 -3.65 3.69 15.44
C PRO A 48 -3.91 4.65 14.27
N LEU A 49 -4.84 4.27 13.40
CA LEU A 49 -5.25 5.04 12.24
C LEU A 49 -6.18 6.18 12.70
N LYS A 50 -5.71 7.43 12.63
CA LYS A 50 -6.55 8.60 12.86
C LYS A 50 -7.28 8.94 11.57
N LYS A 51 -8.61 9.08 11.61
CA LYS A 51 -9.44 9.35 10.43
C LYS A 51 -8.98 10.61 9.68
N ASP A 52 -8.55 11.62 10.41
CA ASP A 52 -8.06 12.89 9.85
C ASP A 52 -6.86 12.67 8.92
N LYS A 53 -5.93 11.77 9.29
CA LYS A 53 -4.77 11.41 8.45
C LYS A 53 -5.14 10.65 7.17
N LEU A 54 -6.28 9.96 7.13
CA LEU A 54 -6.73 9.26 5.93
C LEU A 54 -7.38 10.21 4.92
N LEU A 55 -8.02 11.28 5.40
CA LEU A 55 -8.81 12.19 4.56
C LEU A 55 -7.96 13.32 3.95
N GLU A 56 -6.73 13.52 4.44
CA GLU A 56 -5.75 14.46 3.86
C GLU A 56 -4.97 13.88 2.66
N THR A 57 -5.13 12.58 2.37
CA THR A 57 -4.37 11.86 1.33
C THR A 57 -5.20 11.65 0.07
#